data_AF-A0A9X4KFE1-F1
#
_entry.id   AF-A0A9X4KFE1-F1
#
_cell.length_a   1.000
_cell.length_b   1.000
_cell.length_c   1.000
_cell.angle_alpha   90.00
_cell.angle_beta   90.00
_cell.angle_gamma   90.00
#
_symmetry.space_group_name_H-M   'P 1'
#
loop_
_entity.id
_entity.type
_entity.pdbx_description
1 polymer ?
#
loop_
_entity_poly.entity_id
_entity_poly.type
_entity_poly.pdbx_seq_one_letter_code
_entity_poly.pdbx_strand_id
1 'polypeptide(L)'
;MWHDAWLTPEAPPPEAERPAAAMPLDELRIAKALKGVRTRGGVWEADSFYVAMPIQEGERPFYPKMTLIVDQATGQILKFALSKAEEAAAAAAEDLLKLVEEQRMLPQELWVGSEAAGDALLPLAEALKLELLWSPELPALSEARAAMEQRFG
;
A
#
# COMPACT_ATOMS: atom_id res chain seq x y z
N MET A 1 -16.59 38.33 -33.41
CA MET A 1 -16.97 37.02 -33.96
C MET A 1 -16.42 35.97 -33.03
N TRP A 2 -17.30 35.15 -32.45
CA TRP A 2 -16.90 33.97 -31.70
C TRP A 2 -16.49 32.88 -32.70
N HIS A 3 -15.41 32.17 -32.42
CA HIS A 3 -14.97 31.01 -33.20
C HIS A 3 -14.95 29.81 -32.28
N ASP A 4 -15.79 28.82 -32.59
CA ASP A 4 -15.75 27.52 -31.94
C ASP A 4 -14.79 26.62 -32.71
N ALA A 5 -13.78 26.12 -32.01
CA ALA A 5 -12.87 25.10 -32.53
C ALA A 5 -12.64 24.06 -31.43
N TRP A 6 -12.74 22.78 -31.80
CA TRP A 6 -12.29 21.70 -30.95
C TRP A 6 -10.77 21.67 -30.96
N LEU A 7 -10.16 22.20 -29.90
CA LEU A 7 -8.73 22.08 -29.67
C LEU A 7 -8.43 20.71 -29.08
N THR A 8 -7.44 20.01 -29.63
CA THR A 8 -6.86 18.87 -28.95
C THR A 8 -6.28 19.36 -27.63
N PRO A 9 -6.73 18.86 -26.47
CA PRO A 9 -6.14 19.25 -25.20
C PRO A 9 -4.65 18.92 -25.25
N GLU A 10 -3.83 19.86 -24.81
CA GLU A 10 -2.43 19.57 -24.54
C GLU A 10 -2.41 18.36 -23.59
N ALA A 11 -1.57 17.37 -23.89
CA ALA A 11 -1.42 16.23 -23.00
C ALA A 11 -1.15 16.79 -21.60
N PRO A 12 -1.87 16.32 -20.55
CA PRO A 12 -1.54 16.77 -19.21
C PRO A 12 -0.03 16.56 -19.03
N PRO A 13 0.69 17.53 -18.44
CA PRO A 13 2.08 17.27 -18.09
C PRO A 13 2.08 15.92 -17.37
N PRO A 14 3.04 15.01 -17.66
CA PRO A 14 3.11 13.73 -16.97
C PRO A 14 2.94 14.07 -15.50
N GLU A 15 1.91 13.51 -14.87
CA GLU A 15 1.71 13.69 -13.44
C GLU A 15 3.05 13.32 -12.85
N ALA A 16 3.80 14.32 -12.39
CA ALA A 16 5.01 14.07 -11.66
C ALA A 16 4.45 13.46 -10.39
N GLU A 17 4.30 12.14 -10.39
CA GLU A 17 4.13 11.34 -9.20
C GLU A 17 5.31 11.80 -8.35
N ARG A 18 5.02 12.75 -7.45
CA ARG A 18 6.01 13.17 -6.48
C ARG A 18 6.31 11.87 -5.77
N PRO A 19 7.55 11.37 -5.84
CA PRO A 19 7.87 10.10 -5.22
C PRO A 19 7.38 10.22 -3.78
N ALA A 20 6.44 9.34 -3.42
CA ALA A 20 5.88 9.37 -2.09
C ALA A 20 7.05 9.28 -1.11
N ALA A 21 7.01 10.09 -0.05
CA ALA A 21 8.13 10.14 0.86
C ALA A 21 8.37 8.72 1.40
N ALA A 22 9.58 8.21 1.25
CA ALA A 22 9.94 6.92 1.82
C ALA A 22 9.97 7.03 3.35
N MET A 23 9.54 5.97 4.04
CA MET A 23 9.69 5.88 5.49
C MET A 23 11.19 5.84 5.83
N PRO A 24 11.70 6.67 6.77
CA PRO A 24 13.05 6.49 7.28
C PRO A 24 13.17 5.15 8.02
N LEU A 25 14.11 4.30 7.59
CA LEU A 25 14.33 3.00 8.22
C LEU A 25 15.07 3.17 9.56
N ASP A 26 14.38 2.87 10.67
CA ASP A 26 14.99 2.74 11.99
C ASP A 26 15.53 1.31 12.15
N GLU A 27 16.83 1.13 11.90
CA GLU A 27 17.51 -0.17 12.00
C GLU A 27 17.35 -0.82 13.38
N LEU A 28 17.34 -0.03 14.46
CA LEU A 28 17.20 -0.56 15.82
C LEU A 28 15.77 -1.09 16.05
N ARG A 29 14.75 -0.39 15.56
CA ARG A 29 13.36 -0.85 15.61
C ARG A 29 13.16 -2.11 14.78
N ILE A 30 13.68 -2.13 13.55
CA ILE A 30 13.59 -3.30 12.67
C ILE A 30 14.28 -4.52 13.30
N ALA A 31 15.48 -4.35 13.85
CA ALA A 31 16.19 -5.43 14.54
C ALA A 31 15.42 -5.95 15.77
N LYS A 32 14.72 -5.06 16.50
CA LYS A 32 13.85 -5.47 17.62
C LYS A 32 12.62 -6.23 17.12
N ALA A 33 11.97 -5.76 16.06
CA ALA A 33 10.84 -6.44 15.43
C ALA A 33 11.23 -7.86 15.02
N LEU A 34 12.36 -8.02 14.30
CA LEU A 34 12.88 -9.33 13.90
C LEU A 34 13.17 -10.27 15.07
N LYS A 35 13.76 -9.76 16.16
CA LYS A 35 13.98 -10.55 17.38
C LYS A 35 12.68 -10.92 18.09
N GLY A 36 11.62 -10.14 17.88
CA GLY A 36 10.30 -10.34 18.47
C GLY A 36 9.45 -11.38 17.74
N VAL A 37 9.77 -11.71 16.48
CA VAL A 37 9.05 -12.69 15.67
C VAL A 37 9.10 -14.07 16.33
N ARG A 38 7.93 -14.71 16.44
CA ARG A 38 7.74 -16.04 17.05
C ARG A 38 7.29 -17.09 16.06
N THR A 39 6.61 -16.68 14.99
CA THR A 39 6.02 -17.56 14.00
C THR A 39 6.26 -17.04 12.59
N ARG A 40 6.20 -17.96 11.62
CA ARG A 40 6.18 -17.63 10.19
C ARG A 40 4.77 -17.83 9.66
N GLY A 41 4.26 -16.83 8.95
CA GLY A 41 2.98 -16.90 8.24
C GLY A 41 3.11 -17.60 6.89
N GLY A 42 2.01 -17.60 6.14
CA GLY A 42 2.01 -17.99 4.72
C GLY A 42 2.44 -16.83 3.83
N VAL A 43 1.73 -16.68 2.71
CA VAL A 43 1.87 -15.55 1.79
C VAL A 43 0.96 -14.42 2.28
N TRP A 44 1.51 -13.21 2.35
CA TRP A 44 0.71 -12.00 2.49
C TRP A 44 0.67 -11.24 1.17
N GLU A 45 -0.49 -10.75 0.79
CA GLU A 45 -0.70 -9.91 -0.39
C GLU A 45 -0.85 -8.45 0.05
N ALA A 46 -0.12 -7.54 -0.59
CA ALA A 46 -0.13 -6.13 -0.25
C ALA A 46 -0.19 -5.22 -1.48
N ASP A 47 -1.02 -4.20 -1.43
CA ASP A 47 -1.09 -3.17 -2.47
C ASP A 47 -1.63 -1.84 -1.91
N SER A 48 -1.46 -0.76 -2.67
CA SER A 48 -1.96 0.58 -2.36
C SER A 48 -2.64 1.23 -3.56
N PHE A 49 -3.94 1.47 -3.44
CA PHE A 49 -4.79 1.95 -4.55
C PHE A 49 -5.71 3.09 -4.11
N TYR A 50 -6.12 3.95 -5.06
CA TYR A 50 -7.10 4.99 -4.77
C TYR A 50 -8.47 4.37 -4.48
N VAL A 51 -9.16 4.95 -3.50
CA VAL A 51 -10.56 4.64 -3.21
C VAL A 51 -11.43 5.85 -3.51
N ALA A 52 -12.60 5.62 -4.09
CA ALA A 52 -13.55 6.66 -4.54
C ALA A 52 -14.34 7.29 -3.37
N MET A 53 -13.70 7.46 -2.22
CA MET A 53 -14.28 8.04 -1.01
C MET A 53 -13.56 9.36 -0.70
N PRO A 54 -14.11 10.53 -1.09
CA PRO A 54 -13.45 11.80 -0.85
C PRO A 54 -13.38 12.07 0.65
N ILE A 55 -12.17 12.38 1.14
CA ILE A 55 -11.94 12.78 2.53
C ILE A 55 -11.81 14.29 2.59
N GLN A 56 -12.54 14.92 3.51
CA GLN A 56 -12.42 16.34 3.82
C GLN A 56 -11.62 16.54 5.10
N GLU A 57 -10.30 16.64 4.95
CA GLU A 57 -9.39 17.06 6.01
C GLU A 57 -8.73 18.38 5.58
N GLY A 58 -9.14 19.49 6.20
CA GLY A 58 -8.72 20.84 5.81
C GLY A 58 -9.60 21.47 4.74
N GLU A 59 -9.03 22.35 3.92
CA GLU A 59 -9.82 23.19 3.00
C GLU A 59 -10.20 22.50 1.68
N ARG A 60 -9.39 21.54 1.20
CA ARG A 60 -9.62 20.87 -0.09
C ARG A 60 -9.81 19.36 0.10
N PRO A 61 -10.98 18.80 -0.26
CA PRO A 61 -11.17 17.36 -0.27
C PRO A 61 -10.19 16.67 -1.23
N PHE A 62 -9.80 15.44 -0.89
CA PHE A 62 -8.93 14.61 -1.72
C PHE A 62 -9.43 13.16 -1.76
N TYR A 63 -9.02 12.42 -2.79
CA TYR A 63 -9.21 10.97 -2.83
C TYR A 63 -7.99 10.29 -2.20
N PRO A 64 -8.16 9.53 -1.11
CA PRO A 64 -7.05 8.88 -0.43
C PRO A 64 -6.58 7.64 -1.19
N LYS A 65 -5.34 7.23 -0.92
CA LYS A 65 -4.87 5.87 -1.19
C LYS A 65 -5.16 4.99 0.03
N MET A 66 -5.67 3.80 -0.23
CA MET A 66 -5.82 2.75 0.76
C MET A 66 -4.70 1.74 0.61
N THR A 67 -3.93 1.52 1.68
CA THR A 67 -3.03 0.38 1.78
C THR A 67 -3.80 -0.79 2.38
N LEU A 68 -3.65 -1.97 1.78
CA LEU A 68 -4.29 -3.20 2.22
C LEU A 68 -3.24 -4.32 2.29
N ILE A 69 -3.22 -5.06 3.40
CA ILE A 69 -2.40 -6.27 3.58
C ILE A 69 -3.31 -7.41 4.00
N VAL A 70 -3.29 -8.51 3.25
CA VAL A 70 -4.21 -9.64 3.40
C VAL A 70 -3.43 -10.94 3.51
N ASP A 71 -3.84 -11.81 4.43
CA ASP A 71 -3.34 -13.19 4.47
C ASP A 71 -3.98 -14.00 3.34
N GLN A 72 -3.15 -14.51 2.42
CA GLN A 72 -3.65 -15.20 1.23
C GLN A 72 -4.44 -16.47 1.57
N ALA A 73 -3.98 -17.23 2.57
CA ALA A 73 -4.54 -18.55 2.88
C ALA A 73 -5.94 -18.45 3.49
N THR A 74 -6.20 -17.39 4.26
CA THR A 74 -7.46 -17.20 5.00
C THR A 74 -8.36 -16.12 4.42
N GLY A 75 -7.84 -15.25 3.55
CA GLY A 75 -8.54 -14.05 3.08
C GLY A 75 -8.68 -12.97 4.17
N GLN A 76 -8.00 -13.13 5.31
CA GLN A 76 -8.11 -12.19 6.42
C GLN A 76 -7.39 -10.88 6.08
N ILE A 77 -8.09 -9.75 6.18
CA ILE A 77 -7.46 -8.42 6.16
C ILE A 77 -6.65 -8.27 7.45
N LEU A 78 -5.33 -8.29 7.32
CA LEU A 78 -4.40 -8.12 8.43
C LEU A 78 -4.20 -6.65 8.76
N LYS A 79 -4.25 -5.79 7.75
CA LYS A 79 -4.08 -4.34 7.88
C LYS A 79 -4.81 -3.61 6.77
N PHE A 80 -5.45 -2.50 7.12
CA PHE A 80 -5.90 -1.49 6.16
C PHE A 80 -5.65 -0.10 6.74
N ALA A 81 -5.30 0.86 5.89
CA ALA A 81 -5.11 2.25 6.29
C ALA A 81 -5.36 3.20 5.11
N LEU A 82 -5.85 4.39 5.42
CA LEU A 82 -6.05 5.47 4.46
C LEU A 82 -4.94 6.50 4.64
N SER A 83 -4.42 7.00 3.52
CA SER A 83 -3.35 8.00 3.49
C SER A 83 -3.55 8.95 2.32
N LYS A 84 -2.94 10.13 2.41
CA LYS A 84 -2.75 10.97 1.23
C LYS A 84 -1.79 10.30 0.26
N ALA A 85 -1.93 10.58 -1.03
CA ALA A 85 -1.11 9.94 -2.06
C ALA A 85 0.40 10.16 -1.82
N GLU A 86 0.79 11.35 -1.39
CA GLU A 86 2.18 11.72 -1.08
C GLU A 86 2.78 11.00 0.13
N GLU A 87 1.94 10.46 1.02
CA GLU A 87 2.33 9.78 2.26
C GLU A 87 2.20 8.26 2.15
N ALA A 88 1.56 7.76 1.08
CA ALA A 88 1.13 6.37 0.98
C ALA A 88 2.29 5.35 1.06
N ALA A 89 3.45 5.67 0.47
CA ALA A 89 4.61 4.78 0.53
C ALA A 89 5.15 4.64 1.95
N ALA A 90 5.41 5.75 2.64
CA ALA A 90 5.84 5.73 4.04
C ALA A 90 4.80 5.05 4.94
N ALA A 91 3.52 5.34 4.73
CA ALA A 91 2.44 4.73 5.49
C ALA A 91 2.41 3.21 5.31
N ALA A 92 2.56 2.71 4.08
CA ALA A 92 2.55 1.29 3.80
C ALA A 92 3.71 0.54 4.48
N ALA A 93 4.93 1.09 4.42
CA ALA A 93 6.07 0.51 5.11
C ALA A 93 5.88 0.52 6.64
N GLU A 94 5.44 1.64 7.21
CA GLU A 94 5.17 1.77 8.64
C GLU A 94 4.09 0.78 9.10
N ASP A 95 3.06 0.59 8.29
CA ASP A 95 1.96 -0.32 8.56
C ASP A 95 2.39 -1.80 8.51
N LEU A 96 3.26 -2.19 7.56
CA LEU A 96 3.86 -3.51 7.53
C LEU A 96 4.74 -3.75 8.76
N LEU A 97 5.58 -2.78 9.15
CA LEU A 97 6.44 -2.93 10.32
C LEU A 97 5.63 -3.08 11.61
N LYS A 98 4.62 -2.22 11.80
CA LYS A 98 3.67 -2.34 12.92
C LYS A 98 2.98 -3.69 12.94
N LEU A 99 2.54 -4.18 11.78
CA LEU A 99 1.87 -5.47 11.67
C LEU A 99 2.78 -6.62 12.16
N VAL A 100 4.05 -6.60 11.76
CA VAL A 100 5.05 -7.58 12.23
C VAL A 100 5.29 -7.46 13.74
N GLU A 101 5.37 -6.24 14.27
CA GLU A 101 5.56 -5.97 15.70
C GLU A 101 4.37 -6.47 16.55
N GLU A 102 3.15 -6.17 16.10
CA GLU A 102 1.90 -6.50 16.78
C GLU A 102 1.61 -8.00 16.76
N GLN A 103 1.70 -8.62 15.59
CA GLN A 103 1.42 -10.06 15.44
C GLN A 103 2.60 -10.94 15.87
N ARG A 104 3.81 -10.37 15.99
CA ARG A 104 5.05 -11.12 16.19
C ARG A 104 5.20 -12.25 15.19
N MET A 105 4.78 -11.98 13.95
CA MET A 105 4.77 -12.90 12.83
C MET A 105 5.37 -12.20 11.62
N LEU A 106 6.15 -12.95 10.83
CA LEU A 106 6.60 -12.50 9.52
C LEU A 106 6.08 -13.51 8.48
N PRO A 107 5.53 -13.07 7.34
CA PRO A 107 5.16 -14.01 6.29
C PRO A 107 6.40 -14.73 5.73
N GLN A 108 6.16 -15.80 4.98
CA GLN A 108 7.20 -16.41 4.16
C GLN A 108 7.47 -15.54 2.95
N GLU A 109 6.42 -15.03 2.32
CA GLU A 109 6.48 -14.21 1.11
C GLU A 109 5.51 -13.04 1.22
N LEU A 110 5.91 -11.90 0.66
CA LEU A 110 5.07 -10.72 0.49
C LEU A 110 4.85 -10.48 -1.00
N TRP A 111 3.62 -10.67 -1.46
CA TRP A 111 3.27 -10.48 -2.86
C TRP A 111 2.72 -9.07 -3.08
N VAL A 112 3.21 -8.39 -4.11
CA VAL A 112 2.76 -7.04 -4.50
C VAL A 112 2.32 -7.00 -5.95
N GLY A 113 1.29 -6.19 -6.23
CA GLY A 113 0.65 -6.10 -7.56
C GLY A 113 1.07 -4.87 -8.36
N SER A 114 1.35 -3.75 -7.70
CA SER A 114 1.76 -2.50 -8.34
C SER A 114 3.25 -2.19 -8.11
N GLU A 115 3.86 -1.51 -9.08
CA GLU A 115 5.22 -0.97 -8.96
C GLU A 115 5.34 -0.05 -7.73
N ALA A 116 4.34 0.81 -7.52
CA ALA A 116 4.28 1.70 -6.36
C ALA A 116 4.29 0.94 -5.01
N ALA A 117 3.61 -0.20 -4.91
CA ALA A 117 3.65 -1.04 -3.71
C ALA A 117 5.01 -1.73 -3.54
N GLY A 118 5.60 -2.20 -4.65
CA GLY A 118 6.96 -2.74 -4.67
C GLY A 118 7.98 -1.73 -4.16
N ASP A 119 8.02 -0.53 -4.75
CA ASP A 119 8.95 0.54 -4.37
C ASP A 119 8.77 0.98 -2.92
N ALA A 120 7.52 1.04 -2.43
CA ALA A 120 7.22 1.41 -1.06
C ALA A 120 7.69 0.38 -0.03
N LEU A 121 7.52 -0.92 -0.33
CA LEU A 121 7.72 -2.00 0.63
C LEU A 121 9.09 -2.68 0.53
N LEU A 122 9.75 -2.62 -0.63
CA LEU A 122 11.02 -3.30 -0.88
C LEU A 122 12.12 -2.92 0.12
N PRO A 123 12.38 -1.63 0.44
CA PRO A 123 13.44 -1.28 1.39
C PRO A 123 13.22 -1.90 2.78
N LEU A 124 11.96 -1.96 3.23
CA LEU A 124 11.62 -2.57 4.50
C LEU A 124 11.66 -4.11 4.41
N ALA A 125 11.21 -4.70 3.31
CA ALA A 125 11.25 -6.15 3.10
C ALA A 125 12.70 -6.66 3.13
N GLU A 126 13.62 -5.96 2.46
CA GLU A 126 15.06 -6.26 2.50
C GLU A 126 15.61 -6.18 3.94
N ALA A 127 15.28 -5.10 4.66
CA ALA A 127 15.71 -4.91 6.04
C ALA A 127 15.15 -5.99 6.99
N LEU A 128 13.92 -6.46 6.74
CA LEU A 128 13.27 -7.56 7.46
C LEU A 128 13.73 -8.95 6.98
N LYS A 129 14.54 -9.05 5.92
CA LYS A 129 14.90 -10.31 5.25
C LYS A 129 13.65 -11.11 4.87
N LEU A 130 12.66 -10.40 4.33
CA LEU A 130 11.40 -10.91 3.83
C LEU A 130 11.48 -10.96 2.30
N GLU A 131 11.10 -12.08 1.71
CA GLU A 131 11.03 -12.23 0.26
C GLU A 131 9.81 -11.47 -0.28
N LEU A 132 10.06 -10.47 -1.13
CA LEU A 132 9.04 -9.71 -1.83
C LEU A 132 8.98 -10.18 -3.27
N LEU A 133 7.79 -10.59 -3.72
CA LEU A 133 7.54 -11.10 -5.06
C LEU A 133 6.52 -10.22 -5.78
N TRP A 134 6.82 -9.89 -7.05
CA TRP A 134 5.84 -9.26 -7.91
C TRP A 134 4.88 -10.32 -8.45
N SER A 135 3.57 -10.08 -8.31
CA SER A 135 2.54 -10.97 -8.84
C SER A 135 1.52 -10.17 -9.65
N PRO A 136 1.17 -10.61 -10.88
CA PRO A 136 0.11 -9.98 -11.65
C PRO A 136 -1.28 -10.19 -11.03
N GLU A 137 -1.42 -11.17 -10.14
CA GLU A 137 -2.68 -11.51 -9.48
C GLU A 137 -2.50 -11.55 -7.97
N LEU A 138 -3.36 -10.82 -7.26
CA LEU A 138 -3.48 -10.83 -5.80
C LEU A 138 -4.92 -11.26 -5.44
N PRO A 139 -5.24 -12.56 -5.51
CA PRO A 139 -6.62 -13.05 -5.37
C PRO A 139 -7.27 -12.68 -4.03
N ALA A 140 -6.58 -12.88 -2.91
CA ALA A 140 -7.13 -12.59 -1.58
C ALA A 140 -7.33 -11.07 -1.37
N LEU A 141 -6.38 -10.27 -1.85
CA LEU A 141 -6.50 -8.81 -1.83
C LEU A 141 -7.63 -8.31 -2.72
N SER A 142 -7.78 -8.90 -3.91
CA SER A 142 -8.85 -8.56 -4.86
C SER A 142 -10.23 -8.86 -4.29
N GLU A 143 -10.40 -10.03 -3.66
CA GLU A 143 -11.63 -10.40 -2.97
C GLU A 143 -11.93 -9.45 -1.80
N ALA A 144 -10.93 -9.17 -0.95
CA ALA A 144 -11.08 -8.24 0.18
C ALA A 144 -11.47 -6.84 -0.29
N ARG A 145 -10.83 -6.33 -1.34
CA ARG A 145 -11.16 -5.04 -1.95
C ARG A 145 -12.59 -5.02 -2.48
N ALA A 146 -13.02 -6.03 -3.24
CA ALA A 146 -14.37 -6.10 -3.77
C ALA A 146 -15.42 -6.14 -2.65
N ALA A 147 -15.15 -6.86 -1.55
CA ALA A 147 -16.02 -6.89 -0.38
C ALA A 147 -16.11 -5.52 0.33
N MET A 148 -15.02 -4.76 0.38
CA MET A 148 -15.02 -3.40 0.93
C MET A 148 -15.82 -2.44 0.03
N GLU A 149 -15.62 -2.50 -1.29
CA GLU A 149 -16.33 -1.64 -2.25
C GLU A 149 -17.85 -1.85 -2.19
N GLN A 150 -18.33 -3.07 -2.00
CA GLN A 150 -19.77 -3.34 -1.83
C GLN A 150 -20.37 -2.76 -0.55
N ARG A 151 -19.54 -2.50 0.47
CA ARG A 151 -20.00 -2.02 1.78
C ARG A 151 -19.92 -0.51 1.94
N PHE A 152 -19.03 0.14 1.18
CA PHE A 152 -18.80 1.58 1.23
C PHE A 152 -19.22 2.32 -0.05
N GLY A 153 -19.58 1.60 -1.12
CA GLY A 153 -20.13 2.14 -2.36
C GLY A 153 -21.65 2.33 -2.35
#